data_AF-A0A420DML0-F1
#
_entry.id   AF-A0A420DML0-F1
#
_cell.length_a   1.000
_cell.length_b   1.000
_cell.length_c   1.000
_cell.angle_alpha   90.00
_cell.angle_beta   90.00
_cell.angle_gamma   90.00
#
_symmetry.space_group_name_H-M   'P 1'
#
loop_
_entity.id
_entity.type
_entity.pdbx_description
1 polymer ?
#
loop_
_entity_poly.entity_id
_entity_poly.type
_entity_poly.pdbx_seq_one_letter_code
_entity_poly.pdbx_strand_id
1 'polypeptide(L)'
;MSVTQVKSNKGFKYAILCLALILMFIILQSLANSEVIGLNLYSVISGVCILLIFFFSIAGFIFSIKGIKDPNSYKKGIGLVVNSILIILLIITIVTNILDITKSLN
;
A
#
# COMPACT_ATOMS: atom_id res chain seq x y z
N MET A 1 14.16 -19.80 -16.25
CA MET A 1 13.84 -19.18 -14.95
C MET A 1 12.60 -19.88 -14.40
N SER A 2 12.63 -20.49 -13.20
CA SER A 2 11.49 -21.27 -12.70
C SER A 2 10.28 -20.38 -12.38
N VAL A 3 9.07 -20.89 -12.58
CA VAL A 3 7.79 -20.17 -12.34
C VAL A 3 7.70 -19.61 -10.90
N THR A 4 8.39 -20.24 -9.97
CA THR A 4 8.50 -19.87 -8.55
C THR A 4 9.34 -18.61 -8.31
N GLN A 5 10.48 -18.46 -8.99
CA GLN A 5 11.31 -17.25 -8.96
C GLN A 5 10.55 -16.00 -9.47
N VAL A 6 9.64 -16.20 -10.42
CA VAL A 6 8.82 -15.12 -11.00
C VAL A 6 7.80 -14.57 -10.00
N LYS A 7 7.21 -15.42 -9.15
CA LYS A 7 6.18 -15.00 -8.17
C LYS A 7 6.77 -14.21 -7.01
N SER A 8 7.89 -14.65 -6.44
CA SER A 8 8.62 -13.92 -5.39
C SER A 8 9.04 -12.52 -5.84
N ASN A 9 9.51 -12.39 -7.09
CA ASN A 9 9.89 -11.10 -7.66
C ASN A 9 8.68 -10.16 -7.85
N LYS A 10 7.49 -10.70 -8.16
CA LYS A 10 6.25 -9.92 -8.27
C LYS A 10 5.82 -9.36 -6.90
N GLY A 11 5.80 -10.17 -5.85
CA GLY A 11 5.44 -9.70 -4.49
C GLY A 11 6.34 -8.57 -3.98
N PHE A 12 7.65 -8.66 -4.26
CA PHE A 12 8.61 -7.61 -3.93
C PHE A 12 8.38 -6.32 -4.76
N LYS A 13 8.05 -6.45 -6.06
CA LYS A 13 7.70 -5.28 -6.89
C LYS A 13 6.46 -4.55 -6.40
N TYR A 14 5.41 -5.26 -5.98
CA TYR A 14 4.22 -4.64 -5.41
C TYR A 14 4.52 -3.90 -4.09
N ALA A 15 5.40 -4.47 -3.24
CA ALA A 15 5.85 -3.79 -2.04
C ALA A 15 6.55 -2.46 -2.35
N ILE A 16 7.48 -2.44 -3.32
CA ILE A 16 8.16 -1.22 -3.76
C ILE A 16 7.14 -0.21 -4.33
N LEU A 17 6.21 -0.68 -5.15
CA LEU A 17 5.22 0.19 -5.79
C LEU A 17 4.29 0.85 -4.76
N CYS A 18 3.84 0.08 -3.74
CA CYS A 18 3.10 0.64 -2.62
C CYS A 18 3.91 1.66 -1.83
N LEU A 19 5.18 1.37 -1.53
CA LEU A 19 6.06 2.32 -0.83
C LEU A 19 6.22 3.62 -1.63
N ALA A 20 6.40 3.53 -2.95
CA ALA A 20 6.49 4.70 -3.81
C ALA A 20 5.20 5.54 -3.80
N LEU A 21 4.03 4.89 -3.82
CA LEU A 21 2.74 5.58 -3.73
C LEU A 21 2.52 6.23 -2.36
N ILE A 22 2.96 5.59 -1.27
CA ILE A 22 2.89 6.17 0.08
C ILE A 22 3.79 7.41 0.16
N LEU A 23 5.02 7.35 -0.37
CA LEU A 23 5.90 8.51 -0.43
C LEU A 23 5.29 9.64 -1.27
N MET A 24 4.70 9.31 -2.42
CA MET A 24 3.98 10.29 -3.25
C MET A 24 2.81 10.93 -2.49
N PHE A 25 2.04 10.14 -1.72
CA PHE A 25 0.96 10.64 -0.88
C PHE A 25 1.47 11.62 0.19
N ILE A 26 2.57 11.28 0.87
CA ILE A 26 3.20 12.17 1.88
C ILE A 26 3.66 13.49 1.25
N ILE A 27 4.26 13.44 0.05
CA ILE A 27 4.68 14.63 -0.68
C ILE A 27 3.47 15.49 -1.05
N LEU A 28 2.40 14.89 -1.58
CA LEU A 28 1.17 15.60 -1.90
C LEU A 28 0.55 16.29 -0.67
N GLN A 29 0.53 15.59 0.48
CA GLN A 29 0.04 16.16 1.73
C GLN A 29 0.91 17.33 2.20
N SER A 30 2.23 17.21 2.10
CA SER A 30 3.15 18.30 2.42
C SER A 30 2.95 19.52 1.53
N LEU A 31 2.74 19.32 0.23
CA LEU A 31 2.48 20.40 -0.73
C LEU A 31 1.12 21.08 -0.47
N ALA A 32 0.10 20.30 -0.12
CA ALA A 32 -1.22 20.83 0.22
C ALA A 32 -1.17 21.67 1.52
N ASN A 33 -0.46 21.18 2.54
CA ASN A 33 -0.26 21.91 3.80
C ASN A 33 0.55 23.20 3.61
N SER A 34 1.40 23.26 2.59
CA SER A 34 2.19 24.46 2.26
C SER A 34 1.45 25.40 1.30
N GLU A 35 0.17 25.14 1.02
CA GLU A 35 -0.69 25.89 0.09
C GLU A 35 -0.14 25.99 -1.36
N VAL A 36 0.83 25.14 -1.72
CA VAL A 36 1.45 25.11 -3.06
C VAL A 36 0.48 24.52 -4.09
N ILE A 37 -0.39 23.60 -3.66
CA ILE A 37 -1.43 22.99 -4.48
C ILE A 37 -2.81 23.25 -3.88
N GLY A 38 -3.81 23.48 -4.72
CA GLY A 38 -5.19 23.67 -4.26
C GLY A 38 -5.79 22.40 -3.64
N LEU A 39 -6.65 22.58 -2.63
CA LEU A 39 -7.33 21.50 -1.91
C LEU A 39 -8.10 20.53 -2.84
N ASN A 40 -8.71 21.03 -3.91
CA ASN A 40 -9.41 20.18 -4.89
C ASN A 40 -8.46 19.23 -5.62
N LEU A 41 -7.30 19.71 -6.06
CA LEU A 41 -6.28 18.88 -6.72
C LEU A 41 -5.71 17.84 -5.77
N TYR A 42 -5.39 18.27 -4.54
CA TYR A 42 -4.95 17.35 -3.49
C TYR A 42 -5.99 16.26 -3.25
N SER A 43 -7.25 16.61 -3.02
CA SER A 43 -8.34 15.67 -2.73
C SER A 43 -8.49 14.59 -3.81
N VAL A 44 -8.53 15.00 -5.09
CA VAL A 44 -8.67 14.05 -6.21
C VAL A 44 -7.45 13.13 -6.35
N ILE A 45 -6.23 13.68 -6.38
CA ILE A 45 -5.01 12.90 -6.62
C ILE A 45 -4.72 11.97 -5.44
N SER A 46 -4.89 12.47 -4.21
CA SER A 46 -4.71 11.69 -2.99
C SER A 46 -5.72 10.56 -2.88
N GLY A 47 -6.98 10.78 -3.28
CA GLY A 47 -8.01 9.75 -3.36
C GLY A 47 -7.64 8.63 -4.33
N VAL A 48 -7.15 8.97 -5.52
CA VAL A 48 -6.64 7.97 -6.48
C VAL A 48 -5.42 7.22 -5.93
N CYS A 49 -4.50 7.92 -5.28
CA CYS A 49 -3.32 7.29 -4.66
C CYS A 49 -3.72 6.26 -3.59
N ILE A 50 -4.62 6.62 -2.68
CA ILE A 50 -5.11 5.72 -1.63
C ILE A 50 -5.79 4.49 -2.25
N LEU A 51 -6.60 4.69 -3.29
CA LEU A 51 -7.28 3.60 -3.99
C LEU A 51 -6.28 2.64 -4.64
N LEU A 52 -5.22 3.15 -5.25
CA LEU A 52 -4.14 2.31 -5.80
C LEU A 52 -3.37 1.57 -4.71
N ILE A 53 -3.03 2.24 -3.59
CA ILE A 53 -2.39 1.60 -2.42
C ILE A 53 -3.24 0.45 -1.90
N PHE A 54 -4.57 0.62 -1.85
CA PHE A 54 -5.51 -0.42 -1.46
C PHE A 54 -5.37 -1.66 -2.35
N PHE A 55 -5.50 -1.51 -3.67
CA PHE A 55 -5.43 -2.66 -4.58
C PHE A 55 -4.05 -3.31 -4.61
N PHE A 56 -2.97 -2.52 -4.59
CA PHE A 56 -1.61 -3.04 -4.65
C PHE A 56 -1.16 -3.70 -3.35
N SER A 57 -1.61 -3.22 -2.18
CA SER A 57 -1.31 -3.88 -0.90
C SER A 57 -1.95 -5.26 -0.82
N ILE A 58 -3.22 -5.40 -1.23
CA ILE A 58 -3.92 -6.69 -1.30
C ILE A 58 -3.23 -7.63 -2.30
N ALA A 59 -2.97 -7.15 -3.52
CA ALA A 59 -2.30 -7.96 -4.55
C ALA A 59 -0.90 -8.39 -4.09
N GLY A 60 -0.10 -7.47 -3.55
CA GLY A 60 1.25 -7.72 -3.05
C GLY A 60 1.29 -8.71 -1.89
N PHE A 61 0.32 -8.63 -0.98
CA PHE A 61 0.15 -9.58 0.11
C PHE A 61 -0.23 -10.98 -0.39
N ILE A 62 -1.21 -11.10 -1.30
CA ILE A 62 -1.61 -12.38 -1.90
C ILE A 62 -0.43 -13.04 -2.61
N PHE A 63 0.34 -12.28 -3.41
CA PHE A 63 1.51 -12.81 -4.09
C PHE A 63 2.63 -13.21 -3.11
N SER A 64 2.83 -12.46 -2.04
CA SER A 64 3.82 -12.78 -1.01
C SER A 64 3.46 -14.06 -0.24
N ILE A 65 2.18 -14.24 0.14
CA ILE A 65 1.70 -15.49 0.75
C ILE A 65 1.85 -16.66 -0.22
N LYS A 66 1.44 -16.51 -1.48
CA LYS A 66 1.58 -17.59 -2.47
C LYS A 66 3.03 -17.98 -2.71
N GLY A 67 3.96 -17.03 -2.55
CA GLY A 67 5.40 -17.27 -2.63
C GLY A 67 6.00 -17.98 -1.40
N ILE A 68 5.26 -18.16 -0.30
CA ILE A 68 5.74 -18.85 0.93
C ILE A 68 6.23 -20.28 0.64
N LYS A 69 5.69 -20.96 -0.36
CA LYS A 69 6.10 -22.33 -0.72
C LYS A 69 7.39 -22.40 -1.55
N ASP A 70 7.92 -21.26 -2.01
CA ASP A 70 9.14 -21.20 -2.83
C ASP A 70 10.42 -21.28 -1.98
N PRO A 71 11.55 -21.77 -2.52
CA PRO A 71 12.83 -21.82 -1.81
C PRO A 71 13.23 -20.44 -1.25
N ASN A 72 13.85 -20.44 -0.07
CA ASN A 72 14.03 -19.23 0.73
C ASN A 72 14.98 -18.24 0.03
N SER A 73 14.53 -17.00 -0.16
CA SER A 73 15.30 -15.90 -0.74
C SER A 73 15.07 -14.63 0.08
N TYR A 74 16.11 -13.83 0.27
CA TYR A 74 16.06 -12.57 1.01
C TYR A 74 14.95 -11.62 0.51
N LYS A 75 14.71 -11.55 -0.82
CA LYS A 75 13.64 -10.74 -1.42
C LYS A 75 12.25 -11.16 -0.99
N LYS A 76 12.05 -12.45 -0.71
CA LYS A 76 10.78 -13.02 -0.27
C LYS A 76 10.49 -12.66 1.18
N GLY A 77 11.47 -12.78 2.07
CA GLY A 77 11.33 -12.40 3.48
C GLY A 77 10.97 -10.92 3.61
N ILE A 78 11.73 -10.05 2.93
CA ILE A 78 11.46 -8.60 2.91
C ILE A 78 10.09 -8.31 2.28
N GLY A 79 9.77 -8.92 1.13
CA GLY A 79 8.48 -8.74 0.48
C GLY A 79 7.30 -9.14 1.35
N LEU A 80 7.40 -10.27 2.06
CA LEU A 80 6.35 -10.72 2.98
C LEU A 80 6.19 -9.76 4.15
N VAL A 81 7.29 -9.39 4.82
CA VAL A 81 7.25 -8.46 5.96
C VAL A 81 6.65 -7.11 5.57
N VAL A 82 7.13 -6.51 4.46
CA VAL A 82 6.63 -5.21 3.99
C VAL A 82 5.16 -5.30 3.61
N ASN A 83 4.74 -6.31 2.84
CA ASN A 83 3.32 -6.45 2.47
C ASN A 83 2.42 -6.74 3.68
N SER A 84 2.90 -7.47 4.69
CA SER A 84 2.16 -7.66 5.95
C SER A 84 2.00 -6.35 6.73
N ILE A 85 3.03 -5.51 6.79
CA ILE A 85 2.91 -4.18 7.42
C ILE A 85 1.89 -3.33 6.64
N LEU A 86 1.97 -3.34 5.31
CA LEU A 86 1.03 -2.59 4.45
C LEU A 86 -0.42 -3.04 4.65
N ILE A 87 -0.68 -4.35 4.76
CA ILE A 87 -2.06 -4.83 4.98
C ILE A 87 -2.57 -4.47 6.38
N ILE A 88 -1.71 -4.50 7.40
CA ILE A 88 -2.08 -4.07 8.75
C ILE A 88 -2.43 -2.57 8.76
N LEU A 89 -1.60 -1.73 8.14
CA LEU A 89 -1.88 -0.29 8.00
C LEU A 89 -3.19 -0.04 7.26
N LEU A 90 -3.47 -0.82 6.21
CA LEU A 90 -4.72 -0.74 5.48
C LEU A 90 -5.92 -1.06 6.39
N ILE A 91 -5.84 -2.16 7.16
CA ILE A 91 -6.90 -2.56 8.09
C ILE A 91 -7.14 -1.46 9.13
N ILE A 92 -6.08 -0.91 9.73
CA ILE A 92 -6.18 0.19 10.69
C ILE A 92 -6.89 1.38 10.07
N THR A 93 -6.49 1.77 8.85
CA THR A 93 -7.08 2.91 8.13
C THR A 93 -8.57 2.72 7.86
N ILE A 94 -8.98 1.51 7.46
CA ILE A 94 -10.40 1.19 7.25
C ILE A 94 -11.16 1.30 8.58
N VAL A 95 -10.63 0.71 9.65
CA VAL A 95 -11.26 0.73 10.97
C VAL A 95 -11.42 2.15 11.50
N THR A 96 -10.38 2.98 11.41
CA THR A 96 -10.45 4.39 11.85
C THR A 96 -11.47 5.18 11.05
N ASN A 97 -11.50 5.02 9.73
CA ASN A 97 -12.49 5.71 8.89
C ASN A 97 -13.93 5.28 9.22
N ILE A 98 -14.17 3.98 9.48
CA ILE A 98 -15.49 3.50 9.92
C ILE A 98 -15.88 4.12 11.27
N LEU A 99 -14.95 4.19 12.22
CA LEU A 99 -15.19 4.79 13.54
C LEU A 99 -15.51 6.28 13.43
N ASP A 100 -14.79 7.02 12.59
CA ASP A 100 -15.01 8.44 12.38
C ASP A 100 -16.38 8.71 11.73
N ILE A 101 -16.77 7.92 10.74
CA ILE A 101 -18.11 7.99 10.14
C ILE A 101 -19.19 7.70 11.19
N THR A 102 -19.00 6.64 11.99
CA THR A 102 -19.97 6.26 13.02
C THR A 102 -20.11 7.34 14.09
N LYS A 103 -19.00 7.98 14.49
CA LYS A 103 -19.01 9.13 15.41
C LYS A 103 -19.63 10.39 14.81
N SER A 104 -19.50 10.59 13.50
CA SER A 104 -20.11 11.74 12.82
C SER A 104 -21.62 11.60 12.63
N LEU A 105 -22.16 10.37 12.69
CA LEU A 105 -23.58 10.06 12.50
C LEU A 105 -24.37 9.99 13.83
N ASN A 106 -23.68 9.78 14.96
CA ASN A 106 -24.27 9.79 16.31
C ASN A 106 -24.05 11.16 16.98
#